data_AF-A0AAW1NZC0-F1
#
_entry.id   AF-A0AAW1NZC0-F1
#
_cell.length_a   1.000
_cell.length_b   1.000
_cell.length_c   1.000
_cell.angle_alpha   90.00
_cell.angle_beta   90.00
_cell.angle_gamma   90.00
#
_symmetry.space_group_name_H-M   'P 1'
#
loop_
_entity.id
_entity.type
_entity.pdbx_description
1 polymer ?
#
loop_
_entity_poly.entity_id
_entity_poly.type
_entity_poly.pdbx_seq_one_letter_code
_entity_poly.pdbx_strand_id
1 'polypeptide(L)'
;MSLATLQLGTPVLCRHSCRLQRHSGCPRRTLVFANMQPLRCMHGSGEQPEASTSAATMGRRSVLLALTAAPLLARGMPASADTPALVPYEDINDKFSIAVPEGWAKGKVRQAGAQDYKGPTGVRRALVWYPDGPGNLDTNVTVVVNNVAADYQSLGSFGTAEQFGMNLVASMDRSYLQRGPLGGSSNPVQLASLVGTKDLSGAYFVDYTVTKPGESKRHLLSVIAMGWNGRYNRLFTVTAQCPDAELPQLEGIFRSVLMSFKAPPKWV
;
A
#
# COMPACT_ATOMS: atom_id res chain seq x y z
N MET A 1 52.05 -49.42 4.19
CA MET A 1 52.33 -49.37 2.74
C MET A 1 51.49 -50.43 2.06
N SER A 2 50.38 -50.05 1.41
CA SER A 2 49.79 -50.83 0.32
C SER A 2 48.81 -49.93 -0.43
N LEU A 3 49.02 -49.81 -1.74
CA LEU A 3 48.24 -49.07 -2.71
C LEU A 3 46.98 -49.88 -3.08
N ALA A 4 45.84 -49.20 -3.20
CA ALA A 4 44.73 -49.69 -4.02
C ALA A 4 44.03 -48.51 -4.70
N THR A 5 44.36 -48.37 -5.98
CA THR A 5 43.71 -47.57 -7.02
C THR A 5 42.29 -48.09 -7.28
N LEU A 6 41.30 -47.20 -7.45
CA LEU A 6 40.06 -47.52 -8.16
C LEU A 6 39.59 -46.33 -9.01
N GLN A 7 39.19 -46.68 -10.23
CA GLN A 7 38.99 -45.85 -11.41
C GLN A 7 37.66 -45.08 -11.46
N LEU A 8 37.79 -43.85 -11.98
CA LEU A 8 36.96 -43.15 -12.98
C LEU A 8 35.57 -43.71 -13.30
N GLY A 9 34.54 -42.94 -12.94
CA GLY A 9 33.20 -43.00 -13.53
C GLY A 9 32.97 -41.84 -14.52
N THR A 10 32.59 -42.17 -15.75
CA THR A 10 32.19 -41.24 -16.82
C THR A 10 30.78 -40.68 -16.61
N PRO A 11 30.52 -39.38 -16.89
CA PRO A 11 29.17 -38.82 -16.87
C PRO A 11 28.41 -39.07 -18.19
N VAL A 12 27.15 -39.50 -18.05
CA VAL A 12 26.17 -39.64 -19.14
C VAL A 12 25.68 -38.26 -19.56
N LEU A 13 26.04 -37.84 -20.78
CA LEU A 13 25.52 -36.65 -21.46
C LEU A 13 24.11 -36.95 -22.02
N CYS A 14 23.08 -36.41 -21.38
CA CYS A 14 21.73 -36.40 -21.97
C CYS A 14 21.58 -35.15 -22.83
N ARG A 15 21.77 -35.30 -24.15
CA ARG A 15 21.41 -34.31 -25.17
C ARG A 15 19.89 -34.30 -25.33
N HIS A 16 19.25 -33.15 -25.10
CA HIS A 16 17.93 -32.87 -25.68
C HIS A 16 18.06 -31.74 -26.70
N SER A 17 17.95 -32.15 -27.95
CA SER A 17 17.98 -31.32 -29.14
C SER A 17 16.79 -30.36 -29.17
N CYS A 18 17.11 -29.08 -29.19
CA CYS A 18 16.21 -28.00 -29.57
C CYS A 18 15.96 -28.09 -31.08
N ARG A 19 14.75 -28.48 -31.50
CA ARG A 19 14.32 -28.46 -32.90
C ARG A 19 13.51 -27.21 -33.15
N LEU A 20 14.11 -26.23 -33.83
CA LEU A 20 13.43 -25.12 -34.46
C LEU A 20 12.45 -25.66 -35.51
N GLN A 21 11.22 -25.17 -35.50
CA GLN A 21 10.33 -25.28 -36.64
C GLN A 21 9.67 -23.92 -36.89
N ARG A 22 10.12 -23.28 -37.98
CA ARG A 22 9.50 -22.09 -38.58
C ARG A 22 8.20 -22.53 -39.23
N HIS A 23 7.09 -21.85 -38.93
CA HIS A 23 5.93 -21.82 -39.81
C HIS A 23 5.49 -20.37 -40.05
N SER A 24 5.72 -19.97 -41.30
CA SER A 24 5.07 -18.87 -42.01
C SER A 24 3.57 -19.10 -42.10
N GLY A 25 2.77 -18.05 -41.87
CA GLY A 25 1.33 -18.12 -42.09
C GLY A 25 0.57 -16.92 -41.56
N CYS A 26 0.64 -15.79 -42.27
CA CYS A 26 -0.30 -14.69 -42.13
C CYS A 26 -1.66 -15.12 -42.72
N PRO A 27 -2.79 -14.73 -42.10
CA PRO A 27 -3.79 -14.07 -42.94
C PRO A 27 -4.39 -12.82 -42.30
N ARG A 28 -4.44 -11.78 -43.13
CA ARG A 28 -5.39 -10.65 -43.05
C ARG A 28 -6.83 -11.16 -42.90
N ARG A 29 -7.58 -10.59 -41.96
CA ARG A 29 -9.05 -10.40 -42.06
C ARG A 29 -9.46 -9.33 -41.04
N THR A 30 -9.66 -8.09 -41.50
CA THR A 30 -10.96 -7.48 -41.80
C THR A 30 -11.57 -6.81 -40.56
N LEU A 31 -11.39 -5.50 -40.50
CA LEU A 31 -12.19 -4.57 -39.68
C LEU A 31 -13.64 -4.67 -40.12
N VAL A 32 -14.53 -5.04 -39.21
CA VAL A 32 -15.97 -4.82 -39.33
C VAL A 32 -16.36 -3.85 -38.23
N PHE A 33 -16.59 -2.60 -38.63
CA PHE A 33 -17.29 -1.59 -37.83
C PHE A 33 -18.75 -2.03 -37.71
N ALA A 34 -19.19 -2.39 -36.50
CA ALA A 34 -20.60 -2.56 -36.17
C ALA A 34 -21.05 -1.40 -35.27
N ASN A 35 -21.55 -0.36 -35.93
CA ASN A 35 -22.81 0.33 -35.65
C ASN A 35 -23.21 0.48 -34.15
N MET A 36 -22.72 1.52 -33.49
CA MET A 36 -23.34 2.04 -32.26
C MET A 36 -24.57 2.87 -32.63
N GLN A 37 -25.76 2.36 -32.30
CA GLN A 37 -26.95 3.18 -32.17
C GLN A 37 -27.05 3.73 -30.74
N PRO A 38 -27.36 5.03 -30.54
CA PRO A 38 -27.52 5.62 -29.22
C PRO A 38 -28.87 5.22 -28.61
N LEU A 39 -28.83 4.69 -27.38
CA LEU A 39 -30.01 4.44 -26.58
C LEU A 39 -30.62 5.77 -26.10
N ARG A 40 -31.91 5.83 -26.36
CA ARG A 40 -32.91 6.87 -26.12
C ARG A 40 -32.99 7.24 -24.63
N CYS A 41 -32.92 8.54 -24.33
CA CYS A 41 -33.36 9.09 -23.05
C CYS A 41 -34.88 8.90 -22.91
N MET A 42 -35.31 8.23 -21.85
CA MET A 42 -36.71 8.24 -21.40
C MET A 42 -36.78 9.06 -20.11
N HIS A 43 -37.35 10.26 -20.24
CA HIS A 43 -37.90 11.07 -19.17
C HIS A 43 -39.16 10.40 -18.63
N GLY A 44 -39.32 10.32 -17.31
CA GLY A 44 -40.59 9.90 -16.72
C GLY A 44 -40.55 9.72 -15.20
N SER A 45 -40.85 10.80 -14.47
CA SER A 45 -41.51 10.83 -13.15
C SER A 45 -41.59 12.32 -12.75
N GLY A 46 -42.74 12.96 -12.56
CA GLY A 46 -44.06 12.46 -12.17
C GLY A 46 -44.33 12.86 -10.71
N GLU A 47 -44.83 14.08 -10.54
CA GLU A 47 -45.58 14.68 -9.42
C GLU A 47 -45.15 14.48 -7.95
N GLN A 48 -44.80 15.62 -7.31
CA GLN A 48 -45.09 15.89 -5.90
C GLN A 48 -46.56 16.32 -5.74
N PRO A 49 -47.14 16.11 -4.55
CA PRO A 49 -48.03 17.11 -3.99
C PRO A 49 -47.55 17.61 -2.62
N GLU A 50 -47.74 18.92 -2.46
CA GLU A 50 -47.65 19.66 -1.21
C GLU A 50 -48.83 19.40 -0.26
N ALA A 51 -48.61 19.88 0.97
CA ALA A 51 -49.57 20.36 1.95
C ALA A 51 -50.28 19.32 2.83
N SER A 52 -50.08 19.44 4.15
CA SER A 52 -51.07 20.16 4.97
C SER A 52 -50.59 20.34 6.41
N THR A 53 -50.53 21.60 6.80
CA THR A 53 -50.51 22.15 8.15
C THR A 53 -51.68 21.62 8.98
N SER A 54 -51.45 21.23 10.23
CA SER A 54 -52.47 21.39 11.28
C SER A 54 -51.80 21.55 12.64
N ALA A 55 -51.98 22.74 13.20
CA ALA A 55 -51.66 23.10 14.57
C ALA A 55 -52.82 22.68 15.48
N ALA A 56 -52.50 22.13 16.66
CA ALA A 56 -53.45 22.00 17.75
C ALA A 56 -52.89 22.70 19.00
N THR A 57 -53.70 23.61 19.52
CA THR A 57 -53.41 24.59 20.55
C THR A 57 -53.69 24.03 21.96
N MET A 58 -52.68 24.17 22.82
CA MET A 58 -52.69 24.55 24.24
C MET A 58 -53.62 23.87 25.26
N GLY A 59 -53.01 23.27 26.28
CA GLY A 59 -53.62 23.00 27.58
C GLY A 59 -52.72 23.48 28.73
N ARG A 60 -53.04 24.63 29.31
CA ARG A 60 -52.45 25.15 30.56
C ARG A 60 -53.00 24.36 31.74
N ARG A 61 -52.16 23.68 32.52
CA ARG A 61 -52.31 23.44 33.96
C ARG A 61 -51.03 22.85 34.55
N SER A 62 -50.48 23.60 35.49
CA SER A 62 -49.34 23.33 36.37
C SER A 62 -49.51 22.05 37.19
N VAL A 63 -48.40 21.40 37.61
CA VAL A 63 -48.09 21.01 39.01
C VAL A 63 -46.63 20.50 39.07
N LEU A 64 -46.03 20.78 40.21
CA LEU A 64 -44.63 20.74 40.65
C LEU A 64 -44.05 19.34 40.94
N LEU A 65 -42.70 19.30 40.95
CA LEU A 65 -41.78 18.44 41.72
C LEU A 65 -41.84 16.91 41.59
N ALA A 66 -40.75 16.32 41.08
CA ALA A 66 -39.90 15.38 41.84
C ALA A 66 -38.57 15.14 41.10
N LEU A 67 -37.48 15.75 41.61
CA LEU A 67 -36.11 15.40 41.28
C LEU A 67 -35.75 14.10 41.99
N THR A 68 -35.52 13.02 41.25
CA THR A 68 -34.77 11.85 41.75
C THR A 68 -33.59 11.62 40.82
N ALA A 69 -32.42 12.06 41.28
CA ALA A 69 -31.15 11.82 40.60
C ALA A 69 -30.71 10.38 40.89
N ALA A 70 -30.83 9.50 39.90
CA ALA A 70 -30.17 8.19 39.93
C ALA A 70 -28.68 8.39 39.55
N PRO A 71 -27.72 7.88 40.34
CA PRO A 71 -26.32 7.92 39.95
C PRO A 71 -26.14 6.85 38.87
N LEU A 72 -26.14 7.28 37.61
CA LEU A 72 -25.57 6.49 36.53
C LEU A 72 -24.09 6.31 36.88
N LEU A 73 -23.74 5.07 37.23
CA LEU A 73 -22.36 4.61 37.32
C LEU A 73 -21.64 5.05 36.04
N ALA A 74 -20.76 6.02 36.18
CA ALA A 74 -19.81 6.40 35.16
C ALA A 74 -18.98 5.15 34.85
N ARG A 75 -19.39 4.44 33.80
CA ARG A 75 -18.57 3.44 33.13
C ARG A 75 -17.30 4.20 32.74
N GLY A 76 -16.20 3.90 33.45
CA GLY A 76 -14.90 4.44 33.12
C GLY A 76 -14.66 4.25 31.63
N MET A 77 -14.58 5.37 30.92
CA MET A 77 -14.01 5.42 29.58
C MET A 77 -12.64 4.74 29.72
N PRO A 78 -12.30 3.73 28.90
CA PRO A 78 -10.91 3.29 28.85
C PRO A 78 -10.07 4.53 28.53
N ALA A 79 -9.09 4.76 29.40
CA ALA A 79 -8.10 5.80 29.25
C ALA A 79 -7.53 5.75 27.83
N SER A 80 -7.32 6.95 27.26
CA SER A 80 -6.63 7.16 26.00
C SER A 80 -5.45 6.19 25.90
N ALA A 81 -5.45 5.35 24.86
CA ALA A 81 -4.29 4.52 24.57
C ALA A 81 -3.06 5.44 24.53
N ASP A 82 -2.06 5.13 25.35
CA ASP A 82 -0.77 5.82 25.33
C ASP A 82 -0.30 5.87 23.88
N THR A 83 -0.33 7.06 23.30
CA THR A 83 0.27 7.26 21.98
C THR A 83 1.77 7.06 22.20
N PRO A 84 2.38 5.99 21.65
CA PRO A 84 3.78 5.70 21.89
C PRO A 84 4.60 6.92 21.47
N ALA A 85 5.52 7.34 22.34
CA ALA A 85 6.41 8.43 22.03
C ALA A 85 7.20 8.10 20.75
N LEU A 86 7.58 9.14 20.00
CA LEU A 86 8.33 8.95 18.76
C LEU A 86 9.82 9.24 18.99
N VAL A 87 10.66 8.30 18.61
CA VAL A 87 12.13 8.41 18.69
C VAL A 87 12.68 8.76 17.30
N PRO A 88 13.51 9.80 17.16
CA PRO A 88 14.12 10.14 15.88
C PRO A 88 15.11 9.07 15.44
N TYR A 89 15.02 8.69 14.17
CA TYR A 89 15.98 7.84 13.48
C TYR A 89 16.59 8.59 12.31
N GLU A 90 17.92 8.56 12.23
CA GLU A 90 18.69 9.10 11.12
C GLU A 90 19.49 7.98 10.45
N ASP A 91 19.45 7.96 9.12
CA ASP A 91 20.24 7.03 8.34
C ASP A 91 21.44 7.73 7.72
N ILE A 92 22.64 7.41 8.21
CA ILE A 92 23.89 8.06 7.76
C ILE A 92 24.19 7.79 6.28
N ASN A 93 23.78 6.62 5.76
CA ASN A 93 24.14 6.20 4.40
C ASN A 93 23.28 6.88 3.33
N ASP A 94 21.96 6.94 3.55
CA ASP A 94 21.03 7.56 2.60
C ASP A 94 20.51 8.93 3.05
N LYS A 95 21.01 9.44 4.19
CA LYS A 95 20.83 10.82 4.70
C LYS A 95 19.36 11.25 4.88
N PHE A 96 18.46 10.31 5.13
CA PHE A 96 17.08 10.61 5.49
C PHE A 96 16.90 10.55 7.01
N SER A 97 15.82 11.18 7.49
CA SER A 97 15.38 11.08 8.89
C SER A 97 13.89 10.72 8.97
N ILE A 98 13.50 10.04 10.04
CA ILE A 98 12.11 9.65 10.35
C ILE A 98 11.97 9.45 11.85
N ALA A 99 10.85 9.83 12.44
CA ALA A 99 10.51 9.51 13.82
C ALA A 99 9.72 8.21 13.85
N VAL A 100 10.19 7.22 14.62
CA VAL A 100 9.58 5.88 14.72
C VAL A 100 9.01 5.67 16.12
N PRO A 101 7.98 4.83 16.30
CA PRO A 101 7.42 4.59 17.63
C PRO A 101 8.46 3.96 18.57
N GLU A 102 8.48 4.44 19.82
CA GLU A 102 9.32 3.91 20.88
C GLU A 102 8.96 2.44 21.17
N GLY A 103 9.97 1.63 21.48
CA GLY A 103 9.78 0.20 21.79
C GLY A 103 9.54 -0.70 20.58
N TRP A 104 9.64 -0.19 19.35
CA TRP A 104 9.56 -1.02 18.14
C TRP A 104 10.91 -1.62 17.79
N ALA A 105 10.96 -2.94 17.56
CA ALA A 105 12.13 -3.61 17.06
C ALA A 105 12.48 -3.19 15.63
N LYS A 106 13.78 -3.16 15.35
CA LYS A 106 14.32 -2.75 14.05
C LYS A 106 14.90 -3.93 13.29
N GLY A 107 14.30 -4.24 12.14
CA GLY A 107 14.84 -5.14 11.12
C GLY A 107 15.61 -4.38 10.03
N LYS A 108 16.70 -4.96 9.53
CA LYS A 108 17.34 -4.54 8.29
C LYS A 108 17.31 -5.70 7.30
N VAL A 109 16.69 -5.49 6.14
CA VAL A 109 16.79 -6.43 5.03
C VAL A 109 17.86 -5.91 4.08
N ARG A 110 19.07 -6.45 4.23
CA ARG A 110 20.15 -6.33 3.24
C ARG A 110 20.38 -7.70 2.62
N GLN A 111 20.34 -7.78 1.29
CA GLN A 111 20.71 -9.01 0.59
C GLN A 111 22.19 -9.33 0.85
N ALA A 112 22.50 -10.58 1.16
CA ALA A 112 23.87 -11.04 1.35
C ALA A 112 24.73 -10.69 0.12
N GLY A 113 25.90 -10.09 0.34
CA GLY A 113 26.79 -9.61 -0.73
C GLY A 113 26.57 -8.15 -1.17
N ALA A 114 25.57 -7.44 -0.63
CA ALA A 114 25.40 -5.99 -0.83
C ALA A 114 26.20 -5.18 0.20
N GLN A 115 27.47 -5.53 0.39
CA GLN A 115 28.42 -4.67 1.10
C GLN A 115 29.00 -3.65 0.13
N ASP A 116 29.39 -2.51 0.67
CA ASP A 116 29.87 -1.32 -0.02
C ASP A 116 30.61 -1.61 -1.33
N TYR A 117 30.06 -1.07 -2.43
CA TYR A 117 30.70 -0.85 -3.75
C TYR A 117 31.25 -2.08 -4.48
N LYS A 118 31.26 -3.24 -3.85
CA LYS A 118 31.55 -4.56 -4.43
C LYS A 118 30.46 -5.52 -3.98
N GLY A 119 29.40 -5.50 -4.76
CA GLY A 119 28.15 -6.23 -4.56
C GLY A 119 27.20 -5.86 -5.71
N PRO A 120 26.01 -6.46 -5.83
CA PRO A 120 25.07 -6.07 -6.88
C PRO A 120 24.66 -4.60 -6.65
N THR A 121 25.33 -3.68 -7.34
CA THR A 121 25.05 -2.25 -7.35
C THR A 121 23.68 -2.05 -7.99
N GLY A 122 22.64 -2.02 -7.15
CA GLY A 122 21.25 -2.12 -7.59
C GLY A 122 20.32 -2.79 -6.57
N VAL A 123 20.87 -3.42 -5.53
CA VAL A 123 20.09 -4.05 -4.47
C VAL A 123 19.26 -3.01 -3.72
N ARG A 124 17.94 -3.25 -3.68
CA ARG A 124 16.98 -2.50 -2.88
C ARG A 124 17.32 -2.68 -1.41
N ARG A 125 17.37 -1.57 -0.67
CA ARG A 125 17.58 -1.61 0.79
C ARG A 125 16.24 -1.38 1.46
N ALA A 126 15.89 -2.23 2.43
CA ALA A 126 14.70 -2.02 3.25
C ALA A 126 15.06 -1.98 4.73
N LEU A 127 14.51 -0.99 5.43
CA LEU A 127 14.45 -0.95 6.88
C LEU A 127 13.02 -1.22 7.31
N VAL A 128 12.85 -1.95 8.41
CA VAL A 128 11.54 -2.32 8.93
C VAL A 128 11.54 -2.05 10.42
N TRP A 129 10.48 -1.43 10.92
CA TRP A 129 10.16 -1.31 12.33
C TRP A 129 8.83 -2.00 12.59
N TYR A 130 8.76 -2.78 13.66
CA TYR A 130 7.56 -3.52 14.04
C TYR A 130 7.43 -3.53 15.57
N PRO A 131 6.21 -3.59 16.11
CA PRO A 131 6.01 -3.63 17.56
C PRO A 131 6.54 -4.95 18.13
N ASP A 132 7.19 -4.86 19.30
CA ASP A 132 7.65 -6.05 20.03
C ASP A 132 6.48 -6.76 20.70
N GLY A 133 6.13 -7.95 20.19
CA GLY A 133 5.10 -8.81 20.78
C GLY A 133 4.71 -10.00 19.89
N PRO A 134 4.35 -11.16 20.46
CA PRO A 134 3.87 -12.30 19.69
C PRO A 134 2.54 -11.95 19.01
N GLY A 135 2.49 -12.09 17.68
CA GLY A 135 1.25 -11.91 16.88
C GLY A 135 1.17 -10.63 16.04
N ASN A 136 2.06 -9.65 16.21
CA ASN A 136 1.93 -8.34 15.56
C ASN A 136 2.77 -8.17 14.27
N LEU A 137 3.12 -9.26 13.59
CA LEU A 137 3.99 -9.20 12.39
C LEU A 137 3.34 -8.50 11.20
N ASP A 138 2.01 -8.44 11.16
CA ASP A 138 1.24 -7.77 10.10
C ASP A 138 1.20 -6.25 10.25
N THR A 139 1.64 -5.72 11.40
CA THR A 139 1.70 -4.29 11.71
C THR A 139 3.16 -3.83 11.70
N ASN A 140 3.54 -2.97 10.76
CA ASN A 140 4.92 -2.49 10.65
C ASN A 140 5.03 -1.20 9.84
N VAL A 141 6.18 -0.53 9.99
CA VAL A 141 6.60 0.61 9.17
C VAL A 141 7.84 0.18 8.41
N THR A 142 7.82 0.35 7.09
CA THR A 142 8.93 0.01 6.22
C THR A 142 9.43 1.23 5.47
N VAL A 143 10.74 1.35 5.32
CA VAL A 143 11.38 2.33 4.43
C VAL A 143 12.15 1.54 3.39
N VAL A 144 11.70 1.62 2.13
CA VAL A 144 12.37 1.03 0.98
C VAL A 144 13.11 2.12 0.23
N VAL A 145 14.41 1.91 0.02
CA VAL A 145 15.29 2.80 -0.73
C VAL A 145 15.62 2.16 -2.06
N ASN A 146 15.17 2.79 -3.14
CA ASN A 146 15.37 2.36 -4.50
C ASN A 146 16.32 3.30 -5.24
N ASN A 147 17.18 2.73 -6.09
CA ASN A 147 17.83 3.51 -7.14
C ASN A 147 16.79 3.99 -8.15
N VAL A 148 17.03 5.19 -8.67
CA VAL A 148 16.20 5.83 -9.69
C VAL A 148 17.05 5.96 -10.95
N ALA A 149 16.44 5.69 -12.11
CA ALA A 149 17.14 5.88 -13.39
C ALA A 149 17.37 7.38 -13.66
N ALA A 150 18.37 7.70 -14.48
CA ALA A 150 18.79 9.08 -14.75
C ALA A 150 17.66 9.97 -15.30
N ASP A 151 16.66 9.38 -15.96
CA ASP A 151 15.53 10.08 -16.57
C ASP A 151 14.49 10.59 -15.56
N TYR A 152 14.52 10.09 -14.32
CA TYR A 152 13.61 10.49 -13.25
C TYR A 152 14.31 11.45 -12.29
N GLN A 153 14.35 12.73 -12.67
CA GLN A 153 15.03 13.78 -11.91
C GLN A 153 14.14 14.47 -10.87
N SER A 154 12.81 14.36 -11.01
CA SER A 154 11.87 14.86 -10.01
C SER A 154 10.78 13.84 -9.72
N LEU A 155 10.07 14.02 -8.60
CA LEU A 155 8.90 13.20 -8.28
C LEU A 155 7.79 13.40 -9.33
N GLY A 156 7.72 14.58 -9.95
CA GLY A 156 6.79 14.89 -11.04
C GLY A 156 7.01 14.04 -12.31
N SER A 157 8.20 13.44 -12.49
CA SER A 157 8.44 12.47 -13.58
C SER A 157 7.56 11.22 -13.47
N PHE A 158 6.93 10.99 -12.31
CA PHE A 158 5.98 9.90 -12.09
C PHE A 158 4.51 10.31 -12.27
N GLY A 159 4.23 11.57 -12.66
CA GLY A 159 2.87 12.13 -12.72
C GLY A 159 2.45 12.76 -11.39
N THR A 160 1.15 13.00 -11.21
CA THR A 160 0.58 13.50 -9.93
C THR A 160 0.51 12.39 -8.87
N ALA A 161 0.30 12.75 -7.59
CA ALA A 161 0.09 11.75 -6.53
C ALA A 161 -1.05 10.77 -6.87
N GLU A 162 -2.13 11.26 -7.48
CA GLU A 162 -3.27 10.43 -7.90
C GLU A 162 -2.90 9.45 -9.01
N GLN A 163 -2.22 9.92 -10.07
CA GLN A 163 -1.76 9.06 -11.16
C GLN A 163 -0.79 7.99 -10.66
N PHE A 164 0.14 8.37 -9.79
CA PHE A 164 1.06 7.43 -9.16
C PHE A 164 0.30 6.39 -8.33
N GLY A 165 -0.65 6.81 -7.48
CA GLY A 165 -1.46 5.93 -6.65
C GLY A 165 -2.31 4.95 -7.47
N MET A 166 -2.96 5.43 -8.53
CA MET A 166 -3.73 4.58 -9.44
C MET A 166 -2.85 3.53 -10.13
N ASN A 167 -1.68 3.93 -10.65
CA ASN A 167 -0.74 3.00 -11.27
C ASN A 167 -0.20 1.97 -10.29
N LEU A 168 0.10 2.40 -9.05
CA LEU A 168 0.54 1.52 -7.97
C LEU A 168 -0.52 0.46 -7.68
N VAL A 169 -1.76 0.85 -7.41
CA VAL A 169 -2.86 -0.06 -7.08
C VAL A 169 -3.21 -0.96 -8.28
N ALA A 170 -3.27 -0.42 -9.49
CA ALA A 170 -3.53 -1.21 -10.70
C ALA A 170 -2.48 -2.31 -10.93
N SER A 171 -1.21 -2.06 -10.55
CA SER A 171 -0.16 -3.08 -10.64
C SER A 171 -0.36 -4.25 -9.66
N MET A 172 -1.10 -4.04 -8.57
CA MET A 172 -1.36 -5.02 -7.51
C MET A 172 -2.73 -5.70 -7.63
N ASP A 173 -3.73 -5.03 -8.21
CA ASP A 173 -5.07 -5.56 -8.33
C ASP A 173 -5.14 -6.68 -9.39
N ARG A 174 -5.84 -7.77 -9.05
CA ARG A 174 -6.08 -8.90 -9.95
C ARG A 174 -7.57 -9.16 -10.15
N SER A 175 -8.44 -8.20 -9.81
CA SER A 175 -9.90 -8.28 -10.02
C SER A 175 -10.28 -8.62 -11.46
N TYR A 176 -9.49 -8.21 -12.46
CA TYR A 176 -9.76 -8.50 -13.87
C TYR A 176 -9.75 -10.01 -14.18
N LEU A 177 -9.02 -10.82 -13.41
CA LEU A 177 -9.00 -12.29 -13.57
C LEU A 177 -10.37 -12.92 -13.27
N GLN A 178 -11.21 -12.26 -12.47
CA GLN A 178 -12.59 -12.69 -12.23
C GLN A 178 -13.52 -12.39 -13.43
N ARG A 179 -13.15 -11.43 -14.29
CA ARG A 179 -13.97 -10.92 -15.40
C ARG A 179 -13.63 -11.54 -16.78
N GLY A 180 -12.60 -12.39 -16.87
CA GLY A 180 -12.12 -12.95 -18.14
C GLY A 180 -13.03 -14.04 -18.74
N PRO A 181 -12.71 -14.59 -19.92
CA PRO A 181 -13.44 -15.71 -20.54
C PRO A 181 -13.33 -17.05 -19.78
N LEU A 182 -12.41 -17.14 -18.81
CA LEU A 182 -12.38 -18.16 -17.75
C LEU A 182 -13.28 -17.76 -16.55
N GLY A 183 -14.18 -16.81 -16.77
CA GLY A 183 -15.05 -16.16 -15.79
C GLY A 183 -15.87 -17.19 -15.04
N GLY A 184 -15.58 -17.31 -13.75
CA GLY A 184 -16.12 -18.37 -12.90
C GLY A 184 -15.07 -19.13 -12.11
N SER A 185 -13.77 -18.83 -12.27
CA SER A 185 -12.78 -19.27 -11.30
C SER A 185 -13.16 -18.71 -9.91
N SER A 186 -13.80 -19.53 -9.09
CA SER A 186 -14.07 -19.29 -7.65
C SER A 186 -12.78 -19.15 -6.83
N ASN A 187 -11.61 -19.28 -7.47
CA ASN A 187 -10.35 -19.12 -6.81
C ASN A 187 -10.22 -17.69 -6.25
N PRO A 188 -9.87 -17.54 -4.97
CA PRO A 188 -9.62 -16.24 -4.39
C PRO A 188 -8.47 -15.55 -5.12
N VAL A 189 -8.68 -14.29 -5.51
CA VAL A 189 -7.66 -13.45 -6.17
C VAL A 189 -7.25 -12.31 -5.26
N GLN A 190 -6.07 -11.75 -5.51
CA GLN A 190 -5.63 -10.54 -4.82
C GLN A 190 -6.45 -9.34 -5.31
N LEU A 191 -6.97 -8.56 -4.36
CA LEU A 191 -7.69 -7.32 -4.62
C LEU A 191 -6.90 -6.16 -4.04
N ALA A 192 -6.84 -5.05 -4.76
CA ALA A 192 -6.27 -3.81 -4.25
C ALA A 192 -7.16 -2.63 -4.62
N SER A 193 -7.29 -1.65 -3.72
CA SER A 193 -8.11 -0.46 -3.94
C SER A 193 -7.41 0.79 -3.40
N LEU A 194 -7.49 1.88 -4.17
CA LEU A 194 -6.99 3.19 -3.78
C LEU A 194 -8.05 3.86 -2.89
N VAL A 195 -7.66 4.27 -1.69
CA VAL A 195 -8.53 4.96 -0.73
C VAL A 195 -8.40 6.47 -0.87
N GLY A 196 -7.17 6.97 -1.01
CA GLY A 196 -6.93 8.39 -1.18
C GLY A 196 -5.49 8.71 -1.57
N THR A 197 -5.30 9.91 -2.11
CA THR A 197 -3.97 10.44 -2.46
C THR A 197 -3.88 11.91 -2.12
N LYS A 198 -2.67 12.38 -1.82
CA LYS A 198 -2.42 13.81 -1.59
C LYS A 198 -1.01 14.18 -2.02
N ASP A 199 -0.88 15.25 -2.79
CA ASP A 199 0.40 15.89 -3.06
C ASP A 199 0.87 16.64 -1.80
N LEU A 200 2.07 16.31 -1.34
CA LEU A 200 2.77 17.00 -0.26
C LEU A 200 3.94 17.78 -0.86
N SER A 201 4.47 18.74 -0.10
CA SER A 201 5.65 19.50 -0.54
C SER A 201 6.87 18.57 -0.67
N GLY A 202 7.15 18.13 -1.90
CA GLY A 202 8.27 17.22 -2.21
C GLY A 202 8.00 15.73 -2.00
N ALA A 203 6.76 15.31 -1.74
CA ALA A 203 6.39 13.92 -1.53
C ALA A 203 4.95 13.63 -1.98
N TYR A 204 4.60 12.36 -2.18
CA TYR A 204 3.24 11.89 -2.40
C TYR A 204 2.78 11.09 -1.19
N PHE A 205 1.57 11.36 -0.72
CA PHE A 205 0.87 10.49 0.20
C PHE A 205 -0.12 9.63 -0.59
N VAL A 206 -0.08 8.33 -0.36
CA VAL A 206 -0.93 7.33 -1.01
C VAL A 206 -1.50 6.40 0.05
N ASP A 207 -2.81 6.30 0.08
CA ASP A 207 -3.58 5.50 1.00
C ASP A 207 -4.33 4.43 0.20
N TYR A 208 -4.10 3.16 0.51
CA TYR A 208 -4.66 2.05 -0.24
C TYR A 208 -4.81 0.79 0.60
N THR A 209 -5.63 -0.12 0.10
CA THR A 209 -5.90 -1.42 0.74
C THR A 209 -5.52 -2.55 -0.17
N VAL A 210 -5.08 -3.67 0.42
CA VAL A 210 -4.75 -4.90 -0.30
C VAL A 210 -5.32 -6.10 0.47
N THR A 211 -6.05 -6.96 -0.24
CA THR A 211 -6.55 -8.24 0.28
C THR A 211 -5.92 -9.36 -0.53
N LYS A 212 -5.11 -10.19 0.12
CA LYS A 212 -4.55 -11.38 -0.51
C LYS A 212 -5.48 -12.60 -0.30
N PRO A 213 -5.45 -13.59 -1.20
CA PRO A 213 -6.17 -14.83 -1.01
C PRO A 213 -5.84 -15.50 0.33
N GLY A 214 -6.85 -15.72 1.17
CA GLY A 214 -6.67 -16.39 2.47
C GLY A 214 -6.10 -15.52 3.59
N GLU A 215 -5.86 -14.23 3.34
CA GLU A 215 -5.40 -13.27 4.36
C GLU A 215 -6.47 -12.20 4.63
N SER A 216 -6.43 -11.58 5.81
CA SER A 216 -7.27 -10.42 6.10
C SER A 216 -6.88 -9.22 5.25
N LYS A 217 -7.85 -8.36 4.95
CA LYS A 217 -7.59 -7.08 4.29
C LYS A 217 -6.58 -6.27 5.10
N ARG A 218 -5.57 -5.73 4.41
CA ARG A 218 -4.55 -4.84 4.97
C ARG A 218 -4.76 -3.42 4.47
N HIS A 219 -4.44 -2.47 5.32
CA HIS A 219 -4.40 -1.05 5.00
C HIS A 219 -2.95 -0.60 4.95
N LEU A 220 -2.61 0.18 3.93
CA LEU A 220 -1.26 0.65 3.68
C LEU A 220 -1.29 2.17 3.46
N LEU A 221 -0.66 2.89 4.39
CA LEU A 221 -0.43 4.31 4.30
C LEU A 221 1.01 4.53 3.84
N SER A 222 1.21 5.19 2.70
CA SER A 222 2.53 5.35 2.11
C SER A 222 2.89 6.81 1.84
N VAL A 223 4.14 7.15 2.12
CA VAL A 223 4.78 8.40 1.69
C VAL A 223 5.90 8.07 0.72
N ILE A 224 5.85 8.69 -0.46
CA ILE A 224 6.82 8.52 -1.53
C ILE A 224 7.55 9.83 -1.71
N ALA A 225 8.87 9.81 -1.58
CA ALA A 225 9.68 11.01 -1.71
C ALA A 225 10.97 10.69 -2.46
N MET A 226 11.61 11.72 -3.01
CA MET A 226 12.87 11.57 -3.72
C MET A 226 13.90 12.55 -3.18
N GLY A 227 15.14 12.08 -3.05
CA GLY A 227 16.24 12.91 -2.56
C GLY A 227 17.59 12.43 -3.06
N TRP A 228 18.60 13.28 -2.88
CA TRP A 228 19.98 13.02 -3.32
C TRP A 228 20.87 12.67 -2.12
N ASN A 229 21.45 11.48 -2.12
CA ASN A 229 22.30 11.04 -1.01
C ASN A 229 23.77 11.53 -1.12
N GLY A 230 24.12 12.27 -2.18
CA GLY A 230 25.51 12.63 -2.52
C GLY A 230 26.06 11.89 -3.74
N ARG A 231 25.38 10.85 -4.22
CA ARG A 231 25.81 10.06 -5.36
C ARG A 231 24.72 9.67 -6.35
N TYR A 232 23.57 9.24 -5.84
CA TYR A 232 22.45 8.82 -6.68
C TYR A 232 21.17 9.48 -6.18
N ASN A 233 20.25 9.75 -7.12
CA ASN A 233 18.87 10.02 -6.77
C ASN A 233 18.26 8.73 -6.22
N ARG A 234 17.63 8.85 -5.04
CA ARG A 234 16.99 7.75 -4.33
C ARG A 234 15.51 8.02 -4.22
N LEU A 235 14.72 7.03 -4.61
CA LEU A 235 13.28 7.00 -4.35
C LEU A 235 13.08 6.27 -3.02
N PHE A 236 12.46 6.99 -2.09
CA PHE A 236 12.08 6.50 -0.78
C PHE A 236 10.59 6.17 -0.80
N THR A 237 10.25 4.96 -0.42
CA THR A 237 8.87 4.55 -0.16
C THR A 237 8.79 4.18 1.31
N VAL A 238 8.10 5.01 2.08
CA VAL A 238 7.80 4.75 3.48
C VAL A 238 6.38 4.22 3.54
N THR A 239 6.19 3.00 4.04
CA THR A 239 4.87 2.38 4.12
C THR A 239 4.61 1.91 5.54
N ALA A 240 3.59 2.47 6.17
CA ALA A 240 2.99 1.94 7.38
C ALA A 240 1.85 1.00 6.98
N GLN A 241 1.87 -0.25 7.45
CA GLN A 241 0.84 -1.24 7.17
C GLN A 241 0.31 -1.86 8.46
N CYS A 242 -0.97 -2.21 8.44
CA CYS A 242 -1.64 -2.98 9.49
C CYS A 242 -2.85 -3.73 8.91
N PRO A 243 -3.44 -4.68 9.65
CA PRO A 243 -4.80 -5.16 9.37
C PRO A 243 -5.80 -4.00 9.31
N ASP A 244 -6.77 -4.06 8.39
CA ASP A 244 -7.76 -2.99 8.18
C ASP A 244 -8.60 -2.70 9.43
N ALA A 245 -8.85 -3.72 10.25
CA ALA A 245 -9.59 -3.60 11.50
C ALA A 245 -8.85 -2.81 12.60
N GLU A 246 -7.52 -2.74 12.52
CA GLU A 246 -6.68 -2.07 13.53
C GLU A 246 -6.36 -0.61 13.16
N LEU A 247 -6.62 -0.21 11.90
CA LEU A 247 -6.30 1.13 11.42
C LEU A 247 -6.85 2.25 12.33
N PRO A 248 -8.11 2.24 12.81
CA PRO A 248 -8.63 3.34 13.63
C PRO A 248 -7.84 3.61 14.91
N GLN A 249 -7.13 2.59 15.43
CA GLN A 249 -6.30 2.71 16.64
C GLN A 249 -4.89 3.21 16.31
N LEU A 250 -4.36 2.83 15.15
CA LEU A 250 -2.98 3.08 14.74
C LEU A 250 -2.82 4.29 13.80
N GLU A 251 -3.90 4.79 13.21
CA GLU A 251 -3.85 5.82 12.16
C GLU A 251 -3.13 7.08 12.64
N GLY A 252 -3.38 7.53 13.88
CA GLY A 252 -2.71 8.70 14.46
C GLY A 252 -1.19 8.52 14.56
N ILE A 253 -0.74 7.33 14.98
CA ILE A 253 0.67 6.97 15.09
C ILE A 253 1.28 6.91 13.68
N PHE A 254 0.63 6.21 12.76
CA PHE A 254 1.12 6.05 11.38
C PHE A 254 1.24 7.37 10.65
N ARG A 255 0.23 8.24 10.73
CA ARG A 255 0.29 9.58 10.13
C ARG A 255 1.43 10.40 10.74
N SER A 256 1.63 10.33 12.05
CA SER A 256 2.72 11.05 12.71
C SER A 256 4.10 10.56 12.25
N VAL A 257 4.29 9.23 12.17
CA VAL A 257 5.52 8.61 11.65
C VAL A 257 5.75 9.00 10.19
N LEU A 258 4.74 8.86 9.33
CA LEU A 258 4.85 9.15 7.90
C LEU A 258 5.13 10.63 7.62
N MET A 259 4.48 11.55 8.34
CA MET A 259 4.68 13.00 8.16
C MET A 259 6.00 13.49 8.77
N SER A 260 6.61 12.72 9.67
CA SER A 260 7.94 13.02 10.20
C SER A 260 9.08 12.71 9.21
N PHE A 261 8.80 11.95 8.15
CA PHE A 261 9.82 11.54 7.19
C PHE A 261 10.36 12.73 6.41
N LYS A 262 11.70 12.84 6.37
CA LYS A 262 12.41 13.84 5.58
C LYS A 262 13.42 13.14 4.67
N ALA A 263 13.18 13.23 3.38
CA ALA A 263 14.17 12.86 2.37
C ALA A 263 15.37 13.82 2.42
N PRO A 264 16.57 13.37 2.03
CA PRO A 264 17.70 14.27 1.86
C PRO A 264 17.38 15.36 0.83
N PRO A 265 18.03 16.54 0.93
CA PRO A 265 17.79 17.64 0.03
C PRO A 265 18.02 17.22 -1.42
N LYS A 266 17.26 17.84 -2.32
CA LYS A 266 17.45 17.67 -3.76
C LYS A 266 18.76 18.36 -4.16
N TRP A 267 19.41 17.83 -5.19
CA TRP A 267 20.52 18.51 -5.83
C TRP A 267 19.99 19.79 -6.50
N VAL A 268 20.57 20.94 -6.14
CA VAL A 268 20.31 22.26 -6.76
C VAL A 268 21.39 22.51 -7.80
#